data_AF-A0A9D2DIH5-F1
#
_entry.id   AF-A0A9D2DIH5-F1
#
_cell.length_a   1.000
_cell.length_b   1.000
_cell.length_c   1.000
_cell.angle_alpha   90.00
_cell.angle_beta   90.00
_cell.angle_gamma   90.00
#
_symmetry.space_group_name_H-M   'P 1'
#
loop_
_entity.id
_entity.type
_entity.pdbx_description
1 polymer ?
#
loop_
_entity_poly.entity_id
_entity_poly.type
_entity_poly.pdbx_seq_one_letter_code
_entity_poly.pdbx_strand_id
1 'polypeptide(L)'
;MDTAHLDALPEARANFSFDLANGEKVIFAAPLSCFGTEDDTFLGGSQSKLCLTNRRLVANNTVGLWTADLADDVVGAELVKRGGFLSNAVVRVDLARELVYGGARDGQGTLRGFRFYLKPKDGARLAELLCC
;
A
#
# COMPACT_ATOMS: atom_id res chain seq x y z
N MET A 1 8.45 -0.53 -10.98
CA MET A 1 8.09 -1.97 -11.11
C MET A 1 7.45 -2.21 -12.49
N ASP A 2 7.51 -3.42 -13.08
CA ASP A 2 6.70 -3.72 -14.28
C ASP A 2 5.24 -3.91 -13.86
N THR A 3 4.31 -3.17 -14.46
CA THR A 3 2.89 -3.18 -14.12
C THR A 3 2.02 -3.74 -15.23
N ALA A 4 2.60 -4.20 -16.35
CA ALA A 4 1.84 -4.60 -17.53
C ALA A 4 0.87 -5.76 -17.25
N HIS A 5 1.24 -6.68 -16.34
CA HIS A 5 0.34 -7.77 -15.93
C HIS A 5 -0.89 -7.26 -15.16
N LEU A 6 -0.78 -6.13 -14.46
CA LEU A 6 -1.88 -5.56 -13.66
C LEU A 6 -3.03 -5.06 -14.55
N ASP A 7 -2.74 -4.64 -15.78
CA ASP A 7 -3.74 -4.20 -16.74
C ASP A 7 -4.67 -5.33 -17.20
N ALA A 8 -4.22 -6.59 -17.13
CA ALA A 8 -5.03 -7.76 -17.49
C ALA A 8 -5.95 -8.23 -16.36
N LEU A 9 -5.75 -7.76 -15.12
CA LEU A 9 -6.52 -8.23 -13.97
C LEU A 9 -7.95 -7.70 -13.96
N PRO A 10 -8.93 -8.47 -13.44
CA PRO A 10 -10.30 -8.00 -13.30
C PRO A 10 -10.38 -6.83 -12.31
N GLU A 11 -11.36 -5.95 -12.53
CA GLU A 11 -11.64 -4.87 -11.59
C GLU A 11 -12.20 -5.42 -10.27
N ALA A 12 -11.65 -4.94 -9.16
CA ALA A 12 -12.12 -5.20 -7.81
C ALA A 12 -12.86 -3.99 -7.26
N ARG A 13 -13.80 -4.22 -6.34
CA ARG A 13 -14.53 -3.14 -5.69
C ARG A 13 -13.63 -2.40 -4.69
N ALA A 14 -13.51 -1.09 -4.86
CA ALA A 14 -12.85 -0.21 -3.89
C ALA A 14 -13.56 -0.25 -2.52
N ASN A 15 -12.79 -0.16 -1.43
CA ASN A 15 -13.32 -0.12 -0.06
C ASN A 15 -13.36 1.30 0.55
N PHE A 16 -12.94 2.31 -0.22
CA PHE A 16 -13.12 3.75 0.02
C PHE A 16 -13.17 4.51 -1.31
N SER A 17 -13.72 5.73 -1.30
CA SER A 17 -13.80 6.58 -2.50
C SER A 17 -12.48 7.34 -2.71
N PHE A 18 -12.02 7.37 -3.96
CA PHE A 18 -10.93 8.21 -4.44
C PHE A 18 -11.04 8.32 -5.97
N ASP A 19 -10.51 9.40 -6.54
CA ASP A 19 -10.59 9.65 -7.98
C ASP A 19 -9.62 8.75 -8.73
N LEU A 20 -10.11 8.07 -9.77
CA LEU A 20 -9.30 7.24 -10.67
C LEU A 20 -8.99 8.01 -11.96
N ALA A 21 -7.76 7.90 -12.44
CA ALA A 21 -7.39 8.43 -13.75
C ALA A 21 -8.04 7.61 -14.88
N ASN A 22 -8.08 8.16 -16.11
CA ASN A 22 -8.62 7.42 -17.25
C ASN A 22 -7.81 6.13 -17.51
N GLY A 23 -8.51 4.99 -17.59
CA GLY A 23 -7.93 3.65 -17.72
C GLY A 23 -7.30 3.10 -16.43
N GLU A 24 -7.42 3.80 -15.30
CA GLU A 24 -7.06 3.29 -13.99
C GLU A 24 -8.22 2.48 -13.39
N LYS A 25 -7.94 1.31 -12.84
CA LYS A 25 -8.92 0.45 -12.17
C LYS A 25 -8.36 -0.12 -10.88
N VAL A 26 -9.22 -0.29 -9.89
CA VAL A 26 -8.87 -1.02 -8.67
C VAL A 26 -8.77 -2.50 -8.99
N ILE A 27 -7.69 -3.15 -8.57
CA ILE A 27 -7.45 -4.59 -8.80
C ILE A 27 -7.36 -5.37 -7.48
N PHE A 28 -7.16 -4.67 -6.37
CA PHE A 28 -7.15 -5.24 -5.04
C PHE A 28 -7.54 -4.18 -4.01
N ALA A 29 -8.30 -4.57 -2.99
CA ALA A 29 -8.67 -3.72 -1.88
C ALA A 29 -8.75 -4.56 -0.59
N ALA A 30 -8.17 -4.06 0.50
CA ALA A 30 -8.19 -4.74 1.79
C ALA A 30 -8.24 -3.75 2.97
N PRO A 31 -8.88 -4.13 4.09
CA PRO A 31 -8.69 -3.42 5.35
C PRO A 31 -7.30 -3.69 5.90
N LEU A 32 -6.72 -2.70 6.58
CA LEU A 32 -5.44 -2.81 7.26
C LEU A 32 -5.66 -2.98 8.77
N SER A 33 -4.84 -3.79 9.43
CA SER A 33 -4.71 -3.71 10.89
C SER A 33 -4.00 -2.42 11.30
N CYS A 34 -2.95 -2.07 10.56
CA CYS A 34 -2.26 -0.78 10.59
C CYS A 34 -1.32 -0.68 9.39
N PHE A 35 -0.72 0.50 9.21
CA PHE A 35 0.45 0.65 8.37
C PHE A 35 1.38 1.75 8.91
N GLY A 36 2.63 1.67 8.50
CA GLY A 36 3.69 2.57 8.90
C GLY A 36 4.76 2.75 7.84
N THR A 37 5.82 3.46 8.19
CA THR A 37 7.03 3.57 7.39
C THR A 37 7.78 2.22 7.34
N GLU A 38 8.87 2.17 6.59
CA GLU A 38 9.81 1.03 6.53
C GLU A 38 10.43 0.69 7.89
N ASP A 39 10.48 1.65 8.81
CA ASP A 39 11.00 1.51 10.18
C ASP A 39 9.88 1.39 11.23
N ASP A 40 8.66 1.05 10.80
CA ASP A 40 7.47 0.87 11.66
C ASP A 40 6.99 2.15 12.37
N THR A 41 7.38 3.34 11.89
CA THR A 41 6.76 4.59 12.37
C THR A 41 5.30 4.61 11.94
N PHE A 42 4.39 4.76 12.91
CA PHE A 42 2.96 4.59 12.70
C PHE A 42 2.34 5.69 11.84
N LEU A 43 1.61 5.30 10.78
CA LEU A 43 0.92 6.21 9.86
C LEU A 43 -0.61 6.03 9.85
N GLY A 44 -1.11 4.85 10.21
CA GLY A 44 -2.55 4.60 10.27
C GLY A 44 -2.92 3.31 11.00
N GLY A 45 -4.06 3.34 11.71
CA GLY A 45 -4.54 2.23 12.55
C GLY A 45 -5.56 1.31 11.88
N SER A 46 -6.39 0.64 12.68
CA SER A 46 -7.34 -0.40 12.24
C SER A 46 -8.51 0.08 11.37
N GLN A 47 -8.73 1.40 11.29
CA GLN A 47 -9.68 2.00 10.36
C GLN A 47 -9.07 2.25 8.97
N SER A 48 -7.76 2.01 8.83
CA SER A 48 -7.07 2.25 7.57
C SER A 48 -7.43 1.20 6.53
N LYS A 49 -7.39 1.63 5.28
CA LYS A 49 -7.74 0.79 4.13
C LYS A 49 -6.68 0.94 3.06
N LEU A 50 -6.46 -0.14 2.33
CA LEU A 50 -5.55 -0.18 1.19
C LEU A 50 -6.35 -0.48 -0.07
N CYS A 51 -6.04 0.23 -1.15
CA CYS A 51 -6.37 -0.14 -2.52
C CYS A 51 -5.06 -0.21 -3.33
N LEU A 52 -4.98 -1.21 -4.21
CA LEU A 52 -4.00 -1.28 -5.27
C LEU A 52 -4.77 -1.15 -6.59
N THR A 53 -4.33 -0.21 -7.42
CA THR A 53 -4.80 -0.07 -8.79
C THR A 53 -3.77 -0.66 -9.75
N ASN A 54 -4.09 -0.72 -11.04
CA ASN A 54 -3.11 -1.06 -12.07
C ASN A 54 -2.01 0.01 -12.25
N ARG A 55 -2.03 1.11 -11.49
CA ARG A 55 -1.04 2.20 -11.61
C ARG A 55 -0.41 2.64 -10.29
N ARG A 56 -1.15 2.58 -9.18
CA ARG A 56 -0.68 3.11 -7.89
C ARG A 56 -1.19 2.30 -6.71
N LEU A 57 -0.46 2.39 -5.63
CA LEU A 57 -0.89 1.95 -4.31
C LEU A 57 -1.46 3.15 -3.55
N VAL A 58 -2.62 2.97 -2.92
CA VAL A 58 -3.32 4.02 -2.17
C VAL A 58 -3.72 3.49 -0.79
N ALA A 59 -3.16 4.06 0.27
CA ALA A 59 -3.56 3.79 1.64
C ALA A 59 -4.32 4.99 2.23
N ASN A 60 -5.49 4.75 2.79
CA ASN A 60 -6.32 5.74 3.45
C ASN A 60 -6.26 5.51 4.97
N ASN A 61 -5.74 6.49 5.72
CA ASN A 61 -5.67 6.43 7.19
C ASN A 61 -6.81 7.20 7.88
N THR A 62 -7.86 7.58 7.16
CA THR A 62 -8.99 8.45 7.55
C THR A 62 -8.67 9.94 7.72
N VAL A 63 -7.39 10.30 7.82
CA VAL A 63 -6.93 11.70 7.84
C VAL A 63 -6.53 12.17 6.44
N GLY A 64 -5.95 11.27 5.63
CA GLY A 64 -5.52 11.54 4.27
C GLY A 64 -5.22 10.27 3.47
N LEU A 65 -4.96 10.49 2.19
CA LEU A 65 -4.53 9.46 1.26
C LEU A 65 -3.01 9.47 1.11
N TRP A 66 -2.41 8.30 1.26
CA TRP A 66 -1.01 8.02 1.02
C TRP A 66 -0.92 7.28 -0.31
N THR A 67 -0.28 7.89 -1.29
CA THR A 67 -0.23 7.36 -2.66
C THR A 67 1.20 7.15 -3.09
N ALA A 68 1.48 6.05 -3.78
CA ALA A 68 2.73 5.80 -4.46
C ALA A 68 2.45 5.26 -5.87
N ASP A 69 3.02 5.89 -6.90
CA ASP A 69 2.96 5.41 -8.27
C ASP A 69 3.82 4.14 -8.42
N LEU A 70 3.29 3.08 -9.03
CA LEU A 70 3.99 1.81 -9.13
C LEU A 70 5.16 1.86 -10.14
N ALA A 71 5.04 2.68 -11.19
CA ALA A 71 6.07 2.82 -12.21
C ALA A 71 7.20 3.73 -11.73
N ASP A 72 6.83 4.87 -11.13
CA ASP A 72 7.77 5.95 -10.80
C ASP A 72 8.29 5.88 -9.36
N ASP A 73 7.44 5.50 -8.40
CA ASP A 73 7.79 5.55 -6.98
C ASP A 73 8.19 4.19 -6.42
N VAL A 74 7.68 3.07 -6.93
CA VAL A 74 7.93 1.73 -6.34
C VAL A 74 9.08 0.99 -7.02
N VAL A 75 10.11 0.67 -6.23
CA VAL A 75 11.31 -0.09 -6.68
C VAL A 75 11.34 -1.54 -6.20
N GLY A 76 10.52 -1.88 -5.21
CA GLY A 76 10.46 -3.25 -4.71
C GLY A 76 9.28 -3.47 -3.77
N ALA A 77 8.92 -4.73 -3.61
CA ALA A 77 7.98 -5.17 -2.60
C ALA A 77 8.40 -6.54 -2.07
N GLU A 78 8.11 -6.81 -0.80
CA GLU A 78 8.45 -8.06 -0.13
C GLU A 78 7.36 -8.49 0.86
N LEU A 79 7.00 -9.77 0.84
CA LEU A 79 6.25 -10.39 1.94
C LEU A 79 7.19 -10.68 3.12
N VAL A 80 7.47 -9.67 3.93
CA VAL A 80 8.36 -9.76 5.11
C VAL A 80 7.87 -10.81 6.12
N LYS A 81 6.54 -10.92 6.27
CA LYS A 81 5.92 -11.92 7.15
C LYS A 81 4.63 -12.45 6.53
N ARG A 82 4.49 -13.77 6.44
CA ARG A 82 3.26 -14.41 5.94
C ARG A 82 2.06 -14.32 6.90
N GLY A 83 2.31 -14.10 8.19
CA GLY A 83 1.28 -14.12 9.22
C GLY A 83 0.77 -15.52 9.56
N GLY A 84 -0.25 -15.61 10.40
CA GLY A 84 -0.86 -16.86 10.84
C GLY A 84 -2.17 -16.63 11.60
N PHE A 85 -2.69 -17.65 12.27
CA PHE A 85 -3.99 -17.55 12.96
C PHE A 85 -4.07 -16.39 13.98
N LEU A 86 -2.95 -16.09 14.66
CA LEU A 86 -2.85 -15.03 15.67
C LEU A 86 -1.96 -13.85 15.24
N SER A 87 -1.57 -13.75 13.96
CA SER A 87 -0.69 -12.67 13.53
C SER A 87 -0.92 -12.22 12.09
N ASN A 88 -0.69 -10.93 11.87
CA ASN A 88 -0.83 -10.32 10.56
C ASN A 88 0.29 -10.74 9.61
N ALA A 89 -0.03 -10.77 8.32
CA ALA A 89 0.97 -10.67 7.27
C ALA A 89 1.51 -9.24 7.22
N VAL A 90 2.78 -9.10 6.84
CA VAL A 90 3.45 -7.82 6.64
C VAL A 90 4.00 -7.79 5.23
N VAL A 91 3.51 -6.85 4.44
CA VAL A 91 4.05 -6.54 3.12
C VAL A 91 4.79 -5.22 3.21
N ARG A 92 6.06 -5.23 2.82
CA ARG A 92 6.89 -4.03 2.68
C ARG A 92 6.88 -3.59 1.22
N VAL A 93 6.76 -2.29 1.00
CA VAL A 93 6.90 -1.64 -0.31
C VAL A 93 8.01 -0.62 -0.20
N ASP A 94 9.03 -0.75 -1.05
CA ASP A 94 10.19 0.14 -1.09
C ASP A 94 10.02 1.20 -2.17
N LEU A 95 10.36 2.43 -1.80
CA LEU A 95 10.23 3.60 -2.65
C LEU A 95 11.57 3.97 -3.31
N ALA A 96 11.51 4.48 -4.54
CA ALA A 96 12.65 4.92 -5.34
C ALA A 96 13.41 6.07 -4.69
N ARG A 97 12.69 6.88 -3.91
CA ARG A 97 13.22 8.07 -3.24
C ARG A 97 12.61 8.21 -1.87
N GLU A 98 13.30 8.96 -1.04
CA GLU A 98 12.80 9.38 0.26
C GLU A 98 11.66 10.40 0.07
N LEU A 99 10.55 10.18 0.77
CA LEU A 99 9.41 11.09 0.81
C LEU A 99 9.39 11.81 2.16
N VAL A 100 9.16 13.12 2.13
CA VAL A 100 8.90 13.92 3.33
C VAL A 100 7.40 13.95 3.58
N TYR A 101 6.99 13.70 4.82
CA TYR A 101 5.59 13.75 5.24
C TYR A 101 5.43 14.55 6.53
N GLY A 102 4.20 14.95 6.82
CA GLY A 102 3.88 15.81 7.96
C GLY A 102 4.08 17.29 7.66
N GLY A 103 3.32 18.14 8.36
CA GLY A 103 3.42 19.59 8.23
C GLY A 103 4.52 20.16 9.12
N ALA A 104 5.02 21.36 8.80
CA ALA A 104 6.05 22.04 9.59
C ALA A 104 5.65 22.29 11.07
N ARG A 105 4.36 22.21 11.41
CA ARG A 105 3.83 22.41 12.77
C ARG A 105 3.70 21.13 13.58
N ASP A 106 3.53 19.99 12.92
CA ASP A 106 3.17 18.71 13.55
C ASP A 106 4.34 17.70 13.57
N GLY A 107 5.52 18.17 13.14
CA GLY A 107 6.71 17.35 12.91
C GLY A 107 6.76 16.86 11.47
N GLN A 108 7.93 16.99 10.85
CA GLN A 108 8.23 16.35 9.58
C GLN A 108 8.90 15.00 9.83
N GLY A 109 8.48 14.00 9.07
CA GLY A 109 9.13 12.71 8.98
C GLY A 109 9.58 12.44 7.56
N THR A 110 10.46 11.46 7.41
CA THR A 110 10.88 10.91 6.13
C THR A 110 10.55 9.44 6.07
N LEU A 111 10.23 8.93 4.89
CA LEU A 111 10.10 7.49 4.65
C LEU A 111 10.74 7.10 3.32
N ARG A 112 11.24 5.88 3.26
CA ARG A 112 11.71 5.19 2.05
C ARG A 112 10.89 3.96 1.72
N GLY A 113 9.87 3.66 2.53
CA GLY A 113 8.97 2.56 2.26
C GLY A 113 7.76 2.57 3.16
N PHE A 114 6.85 1.66 2.85
CA PHE A 114 5.68 1.38 3.66
C PHE A 114 5.72 -0.04 4.17
N ARG A 115 5.17 -0.26 5.37
CA ARG A 115 4.79 -1.59 5.86
C ARG A 115 3.30 -1.66 6.10
N PHE A 116 2.65 -2.62 5.44
CA PHE A 116 1.22 -2.88 5.54
C PHE A 116 0.95 -4.15 6.32
N TYR A 117 0.16 -4.04 7.39
CA TYR A 117 -0.23 -5.17 8.23
C TYR A 117 -1.63 -5.64 7.83
N LEU A 118 -1.70 -6.84 7.27
CA LEU A 118 -2.89 -7.38 6.59
C LEU A 118 -3.29 -8.73 7.19
N LYS A 119 -4.53 -9.15 6.93
CA LYS A 119 -4.89 -10.57 7.14
C LYS A 119 -3.98 -11.44 6.25
N PRO A 120 -3.61 -12.66 6.70
CA PRO A 120 -2.65 -13.51 5.97
C PRO A 120 -2.96 -13.70 4.47
N LYS A 121 -4.23 -13.95 4.13
CA LYS A 121 -4.66 -14.12 2.73
C LYS A 121 -4.48 -12.85 1.88
N ASP A 122 -4.72 -11.69 2.48
CA ASP A 122 -4.70 -10.40 1.79
C ASP A 122 -3.25 -9.94 1.61
N GLY A 123 -2.38 -10.19 2.60
CA GLY A 123 -0.94 -9.96 2.48
C GLY A 123 -0.26 -10.85 1.44
N ALA A 124 -0.62 -12.14 1.40
CA ALA A 124 -0.10 -13.03 0.36
C ALA A 124 -0.52 -12.57 -1.05
N ARG A 125 -1.79 -12.18 -1.22
CA ARG A 125 -2.30 -11.68 -2.50
C ARG A 125 -1.65 -10.35 -2.90
N LEU A 126 -1.49 -9.42 -1.98
CA LEU A 126 -0.83 -8.14 -2.27
C LEU A 126 0.62 -8.34 -2.72
N ALA A 127 1.37 -9.22 -2.04
CA ALA A 127 2.74 -9.54 -2.41
C ALA A 127 2.83 -10.20 -3.79
N GLU A 128 1.95 -11.14 -4.11
CA GLU A 128 1.87 -11.75 -5.45
C GLU A 128 1.66 -10.67 -6.53
N LEU A 129 0.78 -9.71 -6.29
CA LEU A 129 0.51 -8.63 -7.25
C LEU A 129 1.70 -7.69 -7.47
N LEU A 130 2.47 -7.41 -6.41
CA LEU A 130 3.58 -6.45 -6.44
C LEU A 130 4.96 -7.07 -6.75
N CYS A 131 5.10 -8.39 -6.65
CA CYS A 131 6.38 -9.08 -6.86
C CYS A 131 6.43 -9.89 -8.18
N CYS A 132 5.31 -9.99 -8.90
CA CYS A 132 5.28 -10.50 -10.28
C CYS A 132 5.67 -9.40 -11.26
#